data_AF-A0A117LG14-F1
#
_entry.id   AF-A0A117LG14-F1
#
_cell.length_a   1.000
_cell.length_b   1.000
_cell.length_c   1.000
_cell.angle_alpha   90.00
_cell.angle_beta   90.00
_cell.angle_gamma   90.00
#
_symmetry.space_group_name_H-M   'P 1'
#
loop_
_entity.id
_entity.type
_entity.pdbx_description
1 polymer ?
#
loop_
_entity_poly.entity_id
_entity_poly.type
_entity_poly.pdbx_seq_one_letter_code
_entity_poly.pdbx_strand_id
1 'polypeptide(L)' 'MAKLAPIDLLAIVLVIVGGLNWGLYAFGYNLVSILLGWMPILEKAVYVIVALAAIYLAAITTKLSKR' A
#
# COMPACT_ATOMS: atom_id res chain seq x y z
N MET A 1 24.06 -0.04 8.67
CA MET A 1 22.87 -0.29 7.82
C MET A 1 21.67 -0.37 8.74
N ALA A 2 20.77 0.62 8.69
CA ALA A 2 19.53 0.57 9.46
C ALA A 2 18.74 -0.67 9.02
N LYS A 3 18.44 -1.58 9.95
CA LYS A 3 17.59 -2.75 9.66
C LYS A 3 16.16 -2.24 9.51
N LEU A 4 15.56 -2.48 8.34
CA LEU A 4 14.13 -2.28 8.16
C LEU A 4 13.40 -3.18 9.14
N ALA A 5 12.53 -2.60 9.96
CA ALA A 5 11.66 -3.40 10.81
C ALA A 5 10.68 -4.18 9.91
N PRO A 6 10.14 -5.33 10.35
CA PRO A 6 9.15 -6.07 9.58
C PRO A 6 7.93 -5.22 9.18
N ILE A 7 7.56 -4.25 10.01
CA ILE A 7 6.47 -3.30 9.74
C ILE A 7 6.81 -2.31 8.61
N ASP A 8 8.08 -1.90 8.49
CA ASP A 8 8.54 -1.01 7.41
C ASP A 8 8.46 -1.74 6.07
N LEU A 9 8.92 -2.99 6.03
CA LEU A 9 8.82 -3.86 4.85
C LEU A 9 7.35 -4.11 4.46
N LEU A 10 6.49 -4.39 5.44
CA LEU A 10 5.06 -4.55 5.21
C LEU A 10 4.45 -3.29 4.59
N ALA A 11 4.77 -2.11 5.14
CA ALA A 11 4.28 -0.84 4.63
C ALA A 11 4.76 -0.59 3.19
N ILE A 12 6.04 -0.88 2.89
CA ILE A 12 6.61 -0.76 1.54
C ILE A 12 5.86 -1.64 0.55
N VAL A 13 5.66 -2.91 0.89
CA VAL A 13 4.94 -3.86 0.03
C VAL A 13 3.50 -3.39 -0.21
N LEU A 14 2.78 -2.99 0.86
CA LEU A 14 1.40 -2.52 0.75
C LEU A 14 1.28 -1.27 -0.15
N VAL A 15 2.20 -0.31 -0.02
CA VAL A 15 2.19 0.91 -0.84
C VAL A 15 2.51 0.60 -2.30
N ILE A 16 3.47 -0.29 -2.58
CA ILE A 16 3.81 -0.70 -3.94
C ILE A 16 2.61 -1.39 -4.60
N VAL A 17 2.04 -2.40 -3.93
CA VAL A 17 0.87 -3.14 -4.44
C VAL A 17 -0.32 -2.20 -4.62
N GLY A 18 -0.56 -1.31 -3.67
CA GLY A 18 -1.62 -0.30 -3.74
C GLY A 18 -1.45 0.68 -4.89
N GLY A 19 -0.23 1.18 -5.11
CA GLY A 19 0.11 2.07 -6.21
C GLY A 19 -0.05 1.40 -7.58
N LEU A 20 0.36 0.13 -7.70
CA LEU A 20 0.12 -0.67 -8.91
C LEU A 20 -1.37 -0.88 -9.16
N ASN A 21 -2.15 -1.18 -8.11
CA ASN A 21 -3.60 -1.31 -8.24
C ASN A 21 -4.26 0.00 -8.67
N TRP A 22 -3.84 1.15 -8.13
CA TRP A 22 -4.33 2.46 -8.59
C TRP A 22 -3.99 2.75 -10.05
N GLY A 23 -2.77 2.42 -10.47
CA GLY A 23 -2.36 2.53 -11.87
C GLY A 23 -3.26 1.69 -12.78
N LEU A 24 -3.49 0.42 -12.43
CA LEU A 24 -4.37 -0.47 -13.18
C LEU A 24 -5.84 -0.05 -13.13
N TYR A 25 -6.30 0.51 -12.01
CA TYR A 25 -7.66 1.00 -11.85
C TYR A 25 -7.95 2.14 -12.83
N ALA A 26 -6.97 3.00 -13.13
CA ALA A 26 -7.08 4.03 -14.16
C ALA A 26 -7.29 3.46 -15.58
N PHE A 27 -6.87 2.21 -15.82
CA PHE A 27 -7.11 1.47 -17.06
C PHE A 27 -8.36 0.56 -16.97
N GLY A 28 -9.16 0.66 -15.90
CA GLY A 28 -10.37 -0.15 -15.69
C GLY A 28 -10.12 -1.52 -15.07
N TYR A 29 -8.90 -1.82 -14.63
CA TYR A 29 -8.54 -3.10 -14.00
C TYR A 29 -8.37 -2.96 -12.49
N ASN A 30 -9.20 -3.63 -11.71
CA ASN A 30 -9.06 -3.66 -10.25
C ASN A 30 -8.43 -4.99 -9.81
N LEU A 31 -7.14 -4.98 -9.45
CA LEU A 31 -6.44 -6.17 -8.96
C LEU A 31 -7.13 -6.77 -7.74
N VAL A 32 -7.67 -5.92 -6.86
CA VAL A 32 -8.39 -6.37 -5.66
C VAL A 32 -9.62 -7.18 -6.07
N SER A 33 -10.43 -6.68 -6.99
CA SER A 33 -11.61 -7.40 -7.49
C SER A 33 -11.26 -8.67 -8.26
N ILE A 34 -10.13 -8.67 -8.99
CA ILE A 34 -9.67 -9.84 -9.76
C ILE A 34 -9.23 -10.97 -8.82
N LEU A 35 -8.53 -10.65 -7.74
CA LEU A 35 -7.99 -11.64 -6.81
C LEU A 35 -9.00 -12.11 -5.75
N LEU A 36 -9.81 -11.19 -5.23
CA LEU A 36 -10.72 -11.45 -4.10
C LEU A 36 -12.20 -11.54 -4.52
N GLY A 37 -12.50 -11.34 -5.80
CA GLY A 37 -13.86 -11.23 -6.30
C GLY A 37 -14.45 -9.82 -6.12
N TRP A 38 -15.58 -9.56 -6.78
CA TRP A 38 -16.27 -8.27 -6.72
C TRP A 38 -16.95 -8.08 -5.35
N MET A 39 -16.28 -7.36 -4.46
CA MET A 39 -16.78 -7.04 -3.12
C MET A 39 -16.48 -5.58 -2.78
N PRO A 40 -17.43 -4.65 -3.01
CA PRO A 40 -17.19 -3.21 -2.88
C PRO A 40 -16.72 -2.78 -1.48
N ILE A 41 -17.16 -3.48 -0.43
CA ILE A 41 -16.76 -3.20 0.96
C ILE A 41 -15.30 -3.62 1.20
N LEU A 42 -14.89 -4.77 0.66
CA LEU A 42 -13.55 -5.30 0.83
C LEU A 42 -12.52 -4.44 0.07
N GLU A 43 -12.86 -4.01 -1.14
CA GLU A 43 -12.03 -3.10 -1.94
C GLU A 43 -11.76 -1.79 -1.20
N LYS A 44 -12.80 -1.18 -0.64
CA LYS A 44 -12.66 0.03 0.18
C LYS A 44 -11.77 -0.21 1.40
N ALA A 45 -11.92 -1.34 2.08
CA ALA A 45 -11.08 -1.68 3.23
C ALA A 45 -9.59 -1.79 2.83
N VAL A 46 -9.30 -2.46 1.72
CA VAL A 46 -7.93 -2.57 1.17
C VAL A 46 -7.38 -1.18 0.84
N TYR A 47 -8.16 -0.29 0.23
CA TYR A 47 -7.72 1.05 -0.11
C TYR A 47 -7.42 1.90 1.12
N VAL A 48 -8.20 1.78 2.19
CA VAL A 48 -7.92 2.45 3.47
C VAL A 48 -6.62 1.92 4.08
N ILE A 49 -6.39 0.61 4.07
CA ILE A 49 -5.15 0.01 4.60
C ILE A 49 -3.92 0.49 3.80
N VAL A 50 -4.01 0.51 2.48
CA VAL A 50 -2.96 1.04 1.60
C VAL A 50 -2.67 2.52 1.91
N ALA A 51 -3.71 3.33 2.09
CA ALA A 51 -3.56 4.75 2.43
C ALA A 51 -2.87 4.94 3.79
N LEU A 52 -3.24 4.14 4.80
CA LEU A 52 -2.58 4.16 6.11
C LEU A 52 -1.11 3.74 6.02
N ALA A 53 -0.79 2.73 5.21
CA ALA A 53 0.58 2.31 4.96
C ALA A 53 1.41 3.42 4.28
N ALA A 54 0.82 4.16 3.33
CA ALA A 54 1.45 5.30 2.69
C ALA A 54 1.74 6.44 3.68
N ILE A 55 0.78 6.76 4.55
CA ILE A 55 0.95 7.78 5.60
C ILE A 55 2.05 7.36 6.58
N TYR A 56 2.07 6.09 7.00
CA TYR A 56 3.12 5.55 7.87
C TYR A 56 4.51 5.71 7.23
N LEU A 57 4.64 5.32 5.96
CA LEU A 57 5.88 5.47 5.21
C LEU A 57 6.30 6.93 5.06
N ALA A 58 5.37 7.83 4.74
CA ALA A 58 5.64 9.26 4.65
C ALA A 58 6.11 9.85 6.00
N ALA A 59 5.56 9.37 7.11
CA ALA A 59 5.96 9.81 8.44
C ALA A 59 7.36 9.32 8.85
N ILE A 60 7.76 8.10 8.44
CA ILE A 60 9.05 7.51 8.81
C ILE A 60 10.18 7.78 7.81
N THR A 61 9.87 8.05 6.54
CA THR A 61 10.86 8.32 5.47
C THR A 61 11.79 9.48 5.82
N THR A 62 11.28 10.53 6.48
CA THR A 62 12.11 11.66 6.96
C THR A 62 13.08 11.27 8.09
N LYS A 63 12.78 10.22 8.87
CA LYS A 63 13.69 9.65 9.87
C LYS A 63 14.67 8.65 9.26
N LEU A 64 14.34 8.04 8.12
CA LEU A 64 15.19 7.09 7.40
C LEU A 64 16.38 7.78 6.70
N SER A 65 16.21 9.02 6.21
CA SER A 65 17.28 9.79 5.56
C SER A 65 18.25 10.48 6.53
N LYS A 66 17.90 10.59 7.81
CA LYS A 66 18.67 11.32 8.83
C LYS A 66 19.43 10.40 9.81
N ARG A 67 19.55 9.09 9.51
CA ARG A 67 20.31 8.13 10.31
C ARG A 67 21.36 7.39 9.49
#